data_AF-A0A081K7R4-F1
#
_entry.id   AF-A0A081K7R4-F1
#
_cell.length_a   1.000
_cell.length_b   1.000
_cell.length_c   1.000
_cell.angle_alpha   90.00
_cell.angle_beta   90.00
_cell.angle_gamma   90.00
#
_symmetry.space_group_name_H-M   'P 1'
#
loop_
_entity.id
_entity.type
_entity.pdbx_description
1 polymer ?
#
loop_
_entity_poly.entity_id
_entity_poly.type
_entity_poly.pdbx_seq_one_letter_code
_entity_poly.pdbx_strand_id
1 'polypeptide(L)'
;MFQFAQIIAGKSEKDLFTVLALKADILLAVMLTIAILQLAMKGIGTSWILLLVGSLASIIVLTGLNKGARKILAGIPSYIPYVFGIYLFFIEGFGRLTQLLASFTIIDTALVILFFVAGNIIATAGYNAIVYAKRLEQSH
;
A
#
# COMPACT_ATOMS: atom_id res chain seq x y z
N MET A 1 -28.10 24.05 1.62
CA MET A 1 -27.00 23.35 2.32
C MET A 1 -27.23 21.85 2.55
N PHE A 2 -28.34 21.23 2.12
CA PHE A 2 -28.57 19.79 2.33
C PHE A 2 -28.24 18.87 1.13
N GLN A 3 -27.95 19.43 -0.07
CA GLN A 3 -27.64 18.62 -1.27
C GLN A 3 -26.17 18.19 -1.38
N PHE A 4 -25.22 18.86 -0.74
CA PHE A 4 -23.82 18.44 -0.75
C PHE A 4 -23.54 17.24 0.17
N ALA A 5 -24.36 17.03 1.20
CA ALA A 5 -24.24 15.85 2.08
C ALA A 5 -24.64 14.54 1.38
N GLN A 6 -25.58 14.59 0.44
CA GLN A 6 -26.03 13.40 -0.30
C GLN A 6 -25.07 12.93 -1.39
N ILE A 7 -24.25 13.83 -1.95
CA ILE A 7 -23.22 13.47 -2.94
C ILE A 7 -22.09 12.66 -2.30
N ILE A 8 -21.84 12.86 -1.00
CA ILE A 8 -20.85 12.09 -0.23
C ILE A 8 -21.48 10.78 0.31
N ALA A 9 -22.77 10.80 0.65
CA ALA A 9 -23.48 9.63 1.19
C ALA A 9 -23.84 8.56 0.14
N GLY A 10 -23.72 8.85 -1.16
CA GLY A 10 -24.10 7.95 -2.25
C GLY A 10 -22.97 7.08 -2.85
N LYS A 11 -21.70 7.30 -2.48
CA LYS A 11 -20.64 6.36 -2.90
C LYS A 11 -20.81 5.09 -2.08
N SER A 12 -21.19 4.00 -2.74
CA SER A 12 -21.11 2.66 -2.17
C SER A 12 -19.73 2.49 -1.55
N GLU A 13 -19.63 1.96 -0.33
CA GLU A 13 -18.33 1.67 0.32
C GLU A 13 -17.40 0.86 -0.60
N LYS A 14 -17.98 0.07 -1.51
CA LYS A 14 -17.29 -0.63 -2.59
C LYS A 14 -16.55 0.33 -3.53
N ASP A 15 -17.16 1.44 -3.95
CA ASP A 15 -16.53 2.44 -4.81
C ASP A 15 -15.41 3.18 -4.09
N LEU A 16 -15.59 3.48 -2.79
CA LEU A 16 -14.54 4.10 -1.98
C LEU A 16 -13.33 3.18 -1.84
N PHE A 17 -13.57 1.90 -1.54
CA PHE A 17 -12.52 0.88 -1.49
C PHE A 17 -11.81 0.74 -2.84
N THR A 18 -12.55 0.61 -3.94
CA THR A 18 -11.95 0.46 -5.28
C THR A 18 -11.08 1.67 -5.66
N VAL A 19 -11.51 2.89 -5.37
CA VAL A 19 -10.70 4.10 -5.63
C VAL A 19 -9.43 4.12 -4.79
N LEU A 20 -9.53 3.76 -3.51
CA LEU A 20 -8.38 3.74 -2.62
C LEU A 20 -7.39 2.62 -2.98
N ALA A 21 -7.91 1.43 -3.29
CA ALA A 21 -7.12 0.30 -3.77
C ALA A 21 -6.37 0.64 -5.06
N LEU A 22 -7.02 1.31 -6.01
CA LEU A 22 -6.37 1.76 -7.24
C LEU A 22 -5.20 2.73 -6.98
N LYS A 23 -5.38 3.70 -6.06
CA LYS A 23 -4.31 4.61 -5.66
C LYS A 23 -3.13 3.85 -5.02
N ALA A 24 -3.44 2.88 -4.15
CA ALA A 24 -2.43 2.03 -3.53
C ALA A 24 -1.71 1.17 -4.57
N ASP A 25 -2.41 0.57 -5.53
CA ASP A 25 -1.81 -0.24 -6.61
C ASP A 25 -0.84 0.58 -7.46
N ILE A 26 -1.17 1.83 -7.78
CA ILE A 26 -0.26 2.74 -8.51
C ILE A 26 1.01 2.98 -7.68
N LEU A 27 0.89 3.28 -6.38
CA LEU A 27 2.04 3.51 -5.52
C LEU A 27 2.88 2.24 -5.33
N LEU A 28 2.23 1.08 -5.20
CA LEU A 28 2.90 -0.22 -5.13
C LEU A 28 3.65 -0.54 -6.42
N ALA A 29 3.11 -0.18 -7.59
CA ALA A 29 3.83 -0.31 -8.86
C ALA A 29 5.09 0.56 -8.89
N VAL A 30 5.01 1.79 -8.38
CA VAL A 30 6.19 2.66 -8.21
C VAL A 30 7.20 2.04 -7.25
N MET A 31 6.77 1.51 -6.10
CA MET A 31 7.65 0.81 -5.14
C MET A 31 8.33 -0.40 -5.78
N LEU A 32 7.59 -1.17 -6.59
CA LEU A 32 8.12 -2.31 -7.32
C LEU A 32 9.18 -1.89 -8.35
N THR A 33 8.93 -0.82 -9.11
CA THR A 33 9.93 -0.26 -10.04
C THR A 33 11.18 0.18 -9.30
N ILE A 34 11.03 0.88 -8.17
CA ILE A 34 12.15 1.28 -7.32
C ILE A 34 12.94 0.05 -6.89
N ALA A 35 12.28 -1.00 -6.39
CA ALA A 35 12.93 -2.23 -5.94
C ALA A 35 13.71 -2.95 -7.05
N ILE A 36 13.15 -3.02 -8.26
CA ILE A 36 13.81 -3.64 -9.43
C ILE A 36 15.05 -2.84 -9.85
N LEU A 37 14.93 -1.51 -9.97
CA LEU A 37 16.06 -0.64 -10.29
C LEU A 37 17.16 -0.78 -9.25
N GLN A 38 16.74 -0.81 -7.99
CA GLN A 38 17.59 -1.03 -6.86
C GLN A 38 18.36 -2.37 -7.02
N LEU A 39 17.66 -3.49 -7.17
CA LEU A 39 18.29 -4.81 -7.34
C LEU A 39 19.26 -4.86 -8.54
N ALA A 40 18.92 -4.20 -9.64
CA ALA A 40 19.76 -4.12 -10.83
C ALA A 40 21.05 -3.31 -10.59
N MET A 41 20.99 -2.24 -9.80
CA MET A 41 22.13 -1.35 -9.57
C MET A 41 23.06 -1.79 -8.45
N LYS A 42 22.51 -2.29 -7.33
CA LYS A 42 23.31 -2.61 -6.12
C LYS A 42 23.31 -4.09 -5.76
N GLY A 43 22.69 -4.93 -6.59
CA GLY A 43 22.61 -6.37 -6.36
C GLY A 43 21.58 -6.75 -5.28
N ILE A 44 21.71 -7.97 -4.77
CA ILE A 44 20.74 -8.58 -3.86
C ILE A 44 20.97 -8.04 -2.44
N GLY A 45 20.06 -7.18 -1.98
CA GLY A 45 19.96 -6.74 -0.58
C GLY A 45 18.61 -7.10 0.04
N THR A 46 18.59 -7.41 1.33
CA THR A 46 17.38 -7.87 2.03
C THR A 46 16.23 -6.85 1.96
N SER A 47 16.49 -5.55 2.16
CA SER A 47 15.45 -4.51 2.06
C SER A 47 14.87 -4.37 0.64
N TRP A 48 15.67 -4.70 -0.38
CA TRP A 48 15.36 -4.54 -1.80
C TRP A 48 14.43 -5.69 -2.23
N ILE A 49 14.73 -6.90 -1.75
CA ILE A 49 13.86 -8.08 -1.87
C ILE A 49 12.54 -7.85 -1.12
N LEU A 50 12.58 -7.32 0.10
CA LEU A 50 11.37 -7.04 0.89
C LEU A 50 10.47 -6.03 0.18
N LEU A 51 11.05 -4.97 -0.41
CA LEU A 51 10.29 -4.02 -1.23
C LEU A 51 9.65 -4.71 -2.45
N LEU A 52 10.40 -5.56 -3.15
CA LEU A 52 9.90 -6.27 -4.33
C LEU A 52 8.77 -7.23 -3.98
N VAL A 53 9.00 -8.13 -3.02
CA VAL A 53 8.03 -9.17 -2.62
C VAL A 53 6.82 -8.55 -1.95
N GLY A 54 7.04 -7.59 -1.04
CA GLY A 54 5.96 -6.88 -0.36
C GLY A 54 5.07 -6.09 -1.32
N SER A 55 5.66 -5.46 -2.35
CA SER A 55 4.89 -4.74 -3.37
C SER A 55 4.06 -5.71 -4.22
N LEU A 56 4.68 -6.78 -4.73
CA LEU A 56 3.97 -7.79 -5.54
C LEU A 56 2.82 -8.44 -4.76
N ALA A 57 3.09 -8.89 -3.53
CA ALA A 57 2.08 -9.54 -2.70
C ALA A 57 0.92 -8.59 -2.39
N SER A 58 1.22 -7.31 -2.11
CA SER A 58 0.19 -6.31 -1.84
C SER A 58 -0.71 -6.04 -3.07
N ILE A 59 -0.12 -5.94 -4.26
CA ILE A 59 -0.87 -5.78 -5.53
C ILE A 59 -1.81 -6.96 -5.76
N ILE A 60 -1.30 -8.19 -5.60
CA ILE A 60 -2.08 -9.41 -5.78
C ILE A 60 -3.30 -9.42 -4.84
N VAL A 61 -3.09 -9.06 -3.57
CA VAL A 61 -4.16 -9.03 -2.58
C VAL A 61 -5.21 -7.98 -2.91
N LEU A 62 -4.80 -6.72 -3.14
CA LEU A 62 -5.73 -5.61 -3.40
C LEU A 62 -6.53 -5.83 -4.70
N THR A 63 -5.85 -6.20 -5.78
CA THR A 63 -6.49 -6.48 -7.07
C THR A 63 -7.40 -7.72 -7.00
N GLY A 64 -6.96 -8.77 -6.32
CA GLY A 64 -7.72 -10.02 -6.20
C GLY A 64 -8.98 -9.87 -5.35
N LEU A 65 -8.92 -9.10 -4.26
CA LEU A 65 -10.11 -8.71 -3.49
C LEU A 65 -11.08 -7.87 -4.33
N ASN A 66 -10.60 -7.07 -5.28
CA ASN A 66 -11.49 -6.33 -6.17
C ASN A 66 -12.18 -7.26 -7.21
N LYS A 67 -11.42 -8.16 -7.87
CA LYS A 67 -11.82 -8.90 -9.08
C LYS A 67 -12.47 -10.28 -8.86
N GLY A 68 -12.76 -10.69 -7.63
CA GLY A 68 -13.53 -11.93 -7.36
C GLY A 68 -12.70 -13.13 -6.88
N ALA A 69 -11.37 -13.01 -6.77
CA ALA A 69 -10.52 -13.97 -6.04
C ALA A 69 -10.65 -13.82 -4.49
N ARG A 70 -11.78 -13.24 -4.04
CA ARG A 70 -12.01 -12.74 -2.69
C ARG A 70 -11.94 -13.82 -1.62
N LYS A 71 -12.44 -15.01 -1.91
CA LYS A 71 -12.56 -16.08 -0.92
C LYS A 71 -11.20 -16.55 -0.38
N ILE A 72 -10.18 -16.62 -1.24
CA ILE A 72 -8.82 -17.04 -0.85
C ILE A 72 -8.09 -15.89 -0.15
N LEU A 73 -8.35 -14.65 -0.58
CA LEU A 73 -7.63 -13.47 -0.12
C LEU A 73 -8.28 -12.78 1.10
N ALA A 74 -9.48 -13.19 1.50
CA ALA A 74 -10.19 -12.60 2.65
C ALA A 74 -9.61 -13.02 4.02
N GLY A 75 -8.84 -14.11 4.08
CA GLY A 75 -8.21 -14.57 5.31
C GLY A 75 -6.94 -13.79 5.68
N ILE A 76 -5.94 -14.50 6.21
CA ILE A 76 -4.61 -13.97 6.59
C ILE A 76 -3.95 -13.10 5.49
N PRO A 77 -4.04 -13.45 4.19
CA PRO A 77 -3.43 -12.63 3.14
C PRO A 77 -3.96 -11.18 3.06
N SER A 78 -5.19 -10.91 3.53
CA SER A 78 -5.77 -9.56 3.51
C SER A 78 -4.96 -8.54 4.33
N TYR A 79 -4.16 -9.01 5.29
CA TYR A 79 -3.32 -8.16 6.14
C TYR A 79 -2.00 -7.75 5.48
N ILE A 80 -1.61 -8.39 4.36
CA ILE A 80 -0.32 -8.14 3.71
C ILE A 80 -0.15 -6.67 3.31
N PRO A 81 -1.10 -6.02 2.59
CA PRO A 81 -0.93 -4.62 2.22
C PRO A 81 -0.86 -3.70 3.45
N TYR A 82 -1.60 -4.03 4.52
CA TYR A 82 -1.58 -3.24 5.75
C TYR A 82 -0.20 -3.26 6.41
N VAL A 83 0.33 -4.46 6.66
CA VAL A 83 1.64 -4.66 7.29
C VAL A 83 2.76 -4.09 6.41
N PHE A 84 2.66 -4.27 5.10
CA PHE A 84 3.64 -3.70 4.16
C PHE A 84 3.60 -2.17 4.14
N GLY A 85 2.42 -1.55 4.19
CA GLY A 85 2.30 -0.09 4.31
C GLY A 85 2.95 0.44 5.59
N ILE A 86 2.77 -0.25 6.73
CA ILE A 86 3.46 0.06 7.99
C ILE A 86 4.98 -0.06 7.83
N TYR A 87 5.46 -1.13 7.19
CA TYR A 87 6.88 -1.30 6.89
C TYR A 87 7.44 -0.12 6.08
N LEU A 88 6.75 0.29 4.99
CA LEU A 88 7.19 1.43 4.18
C LEU A 88 7.24 2.72 5.01
N PHE A 89 6.25 2.95 5.87
CA PHE A 89 6.19 4.15 6.67
C PHE A 89 7.29 4.19 7.75
N PHE A 90 7.37 3.15 8.58
CA PHE A 90 8.25 3.13 9.75
C PHE A 90 9.67 2.69 9.46
N ILE A 91 9.88 1.74 8.54
CA ILE A 91 11.22 1.22 8.29
C ILE A 91 11.90 2.01 7.18
N GLU A 92 11.27 2.12 6.00
CA GLU A 92 11.86 2.88 4.89
C GLU A 92 11.77 4.40 5.12
N GLY A 93 10.59 4.92 5.48
CA GLY A 93 10.35 6.35 5.69
C GLY A 93 11.20 6.93 6.82
N PHE A 94 11.02 6.43 8.05
CA PHE A 94 11.82 6.91 9.20
C PHE A 94 13.30 6.49 9.13
N GLY A 95 13.62 5.32 8.58
CA GLY A 95 15.00 4.90 8.40
C GLY A 95 15.78 5.86 7.51
N ARG A 96 15.19 6.28 6.39
CA ARG A 96 15.79 7.29 5.50
C ARG A 96 15.72 8.69 6.06
N LEU A 97 14.70 9.02 6.86
CA LEU A 97 14.65 10.31 7.58
C LEU A 97 15.84 10.44 8.54
N THR A 98 16.20 9.35 9.24
CA THR A 98 17.39 9.31 10.10
C THR A 98 18.67 9.51 9.29
N GLN A 99 18.77 8.95 8.09
CA GLN A 99 19.91 9.17 7.18
C GLN A 99 20.00 10.63 6.72
N LEU A 100 18.88 11.29 6.44
CA LEU A 100 18.84 12.70 6.07
C LEU A 100 19.36 13.63 7.18
N LEU A 101 19.17 13.26 8.45
CA LEU A 101 19.73 14.01 9.58
C LEU A 101 21.26 13.96 9.60
N ALA A 102 21.87 12.88 9.11
CA ALA A 102 23.31 12.73 9.03
C ALA A 102 23.90 13.35 7.75
N SER A 103 23.20 13.18 6.62
CA SER A 103 23.62 13.71 5.32
C SER A 103 22.41 14.11 4.49
N PHE A 104 22.22 15.42 4.31
CA PHE A 104 21.10 15.92 3.52
C PHE A 104 21.31 15.70 2.02
N THR A 105 20.34 15.07 1.36
CA THR A 105 20.24 15.04 -0.10
C THR A 105 18.79 15.26 -0.55
N ILE A 106 18.61 15.94 -1.69
CA ILE A 106 17.28 16.18 -2.26
C ILE A 106 16.61 14.86 -2.66
N ILE A 107 17.40 13.91 -3.17
CA ILE A 107 16.92 12.59 -3.60
C ILE A 107 16.38 11.81 -2.39
N ASP A 108 17.11 11.77 -1.28
CA ASP A 108 16.66 11.09 -0.07
C ASP A 108 15.44 11.78 0.53
N THR A 109 15.36 13.11 0.44
CA THR A 109 14.16 13.87 0.87
C THR A 109 12.92 13.46 0.07
N ALA A 110 13.05 13.38 -1.26
CA ALA A 110 11.95 12.95 -2.12
C ALA A 110 11.54 11.50 -1.83
N LEU A 111 12.51 10.61 -1.60
CA LEU A 111 12.25 9.21 -1.24
C LEU A 111 11.56 9.09 0.12
N VAL A 112 11.97 9.85 1.13
CA VAL A 112 11.32 9.86 2.45
C VAL A 112 9.86 10.26 2.34
N ILE A 113 9.56 11.35 1.63
CA ILE A 113 8.19 11.80 1.40
C ILE A 113 7.40 10.71 0.66
N LEU A 114 7.99 10.12 -0.38
CA LEU A 114 7.37 9.05 -1.14
C LEU A 114 7.04 7.85 -0.25
N PHE A 115 7.97 7.38 0.60
CA PHE A 115 7.75 6.24 1.49
C PHE A 115 6.71 6.53 2.57
N PHE A 116 6.66 7.75 3.12
CA PHE A 116 5.61 8.13 4.05
C PHE A 116 4.23 8.19 3.39
N VAL A 117 4.13 8.83 2.22
CA VAL A 117 2.87 8.94 1.50
C VAL A 117 2.39 7.57 1.01
N ALA A 118 3.29 6.80 0.39
CA ALA A 118 3.00 5.44 -0.06
C ALA A 118 2.64 4.53 1.12
N GLY A 119 3.45 4.52 2.17
CA GLY A 119 3.20 3.72 3.37
C GLY A 119 1.84 4.01 3.99
N ASN A 120 1.47 5.30 4.14
CA ASN A 120 0.18 5.68 4.69
C ASN A 120 -1.00 5.26 3.78
N ILE A 121 -0.91 5.51 2.47
CA ILE A 121 -1.98 5.18 1.52
C ILE A 121 -2.16 3.66 1.43
N ILE A 122 -1.05 2.91 1.33
CA ILE A 122 -1.06 1.45 1.24
C ILE A 122 -1.55 0.83 2.56
N ALA A 123 -1.13 1.34 3.71
CA ALA A 123 -1.63 0.88 5.01
C ALA A 123 -3.14 1.15 5.12
N THR A 124 -3.61 2.34 4.75
CA THR A 124 -5.04 2.67 4.77
C THR A 124 -5.84 1.78 3.82
N ALA A 125 -5.33 1.53 2.60
CA ALA A 125 -5.95 0.62 1.64
C ALA A 125 -5.98 -0.82 2.18
N GLY A 126 -4.89 -1.27 2.80
CA GLY A 126 -4.80 -2.59 3.43
C GLY A 126 -5.73 -2.76 4.63
N TYR A 127 -5.86 -1.75 5.48
CA TYR A 127 -6.84 -1.77 6.57
C TYR A 127 -8.26 -1.91 6.03
N ASN A 128 -8.61 -1.10 5.03
CA ASN A 128 -9.93 -1.19 4.39
C ASN A 128 -10.12 -2.53 3.66
N ALA A 129 -9.05 -3.12 3.12
CA ALA A 129 -9.07 -4.46 2.54
C ALA A 129 -9.40 -5.53 3.59
N ILE A 130 -8.83 -5.46 4.80
CA ILE A 130 -9.16 -6.35 5.92
C ILE A 130 -10.63 -6.19 6.33
N VAL A 131 -11.11 -4.96 6.47
CA VAL A 131 -12.52 -4.69 6.83
C VAL A 131 -13.46 -5.25 5.75
N TYR A 132 -13.11 -5.01 4.48
CA TYR A 132 -13.87 -5.53 3.33
C TYR A 132 -13.88 -7.06 3.30
N ALA A 133 -12.73 -7.68 3.51
CA ALA A 133 -12.56 -9.12 3.59
C ALA A 133 -13.41 -9.76 4.69
N LYS A 134 -13.38 -9.21 5.92
CA LYS A 134 -14.21 -9.69 7.04
C LYS A 134 -15.70 -9.63 6.75
N ARG A 135 -16.16 -8.55 6.11
CA ARG A 135 -17.58 -8.41 5.73
C ARG A 135 -18.01 -9.44 4.68
N LEU A 136 -17.10 -9.80 3.75
CA LEU A 136 -17.35 -10.85 2.76
C LEU A 136 -17.43 -12.24 3.40
N GLU A 137 -16.65 -12.50 4.45
CA GLU A 137 -16.75 -13.75 5.22
C GLU A 137 -18.07 -13.85 6.00
N GLN A 138 -18.61 -12.72 6.49
CA GLN A 138 -19.85 -12.68 7.29
C GLN A 138 -21.15 -12.72 6.45
N SER A 139 -21.09 -12.44 5.14
CA SER A 139 -22.26 -12.47 4.26
C SER A 139 -22.67 -13.87 3.77
N HIS A 140 -22.06 -14.92 4.31
CA HIS A 140 -22.30 -16.33 4.02
C HIS A 140 -22.55 -17.10 5.31
#